data_AF-A0AAD3HKX0-F1
#
_entry.id   AF-A0AAD3HKX0-F1
#
_cell.length_a   1.000
_cell.length_b   1.000
_cell.length_c   1.000
_cell.angle_alpha   90.00
_cell.angle_beta   90.00
_cell.angle_gamma   90.00
#
_symmetry.space_group_name_H-M   'P 1'
#
loop_
_entity.id
_entity.type
_entity.pdbx_description
1 polymer ?
#
loop_
_entity_poly.entity_id
_entity_poly.type
_entity_poly.pdbx_seq_one_letter_code
_entity_poly.pdbx_strand_id
1 'polypeptide(L)'
;AAGGAAGGGSSSGTSSGTSSGASGSTTTTPPATLLREVHGALQGVVDVATGRWAKLMAARSDVHSRLKVYEFRALLGACEAFAGLPEQFGVRQGAALRPTLQALCRAHLESTHARCAMQLQHLLEAEQWVPAEAPASFQTIIDRMEER
;
A
#
# COMPACT_ATOMS: atom_id res chain seq x y z
N ALA A 1 -41.40 -27.75 -12.10
CA ALA A 1 -42.16 -27.99 -10.86
C ALA A 1 -41.20 -27.91 -9.68
N ALA A 2 -41.65 -27.33 -8.56
CA ALA A 2 -40.89 -26.85 -7.38
C ALA A 2 -40.05 -25.59 -7.66
N GLY A 3 -40.08 -24.47 -6.93
CA GLY A 3 -40.73 -23.90 -5.73
C GLY A 3 -40.10 -22.49 -5.60
N GLY A 4 -40.66 -21.38 -5.10
CA GLY A 4 -41.59 -21.13 -4.00
C GLY A 4 -40.86 -20.36 -2.88
N ALA A 5 -41.25 -19.10 -2.61
CA ALA A 5 -40.90 -18.20 -1.48
C ALA A 5 -39.52 -17.47 -1.54
N ALA A 6 -39.29 -16.23 -1.06
CA ALA A 6 -39.99 -15.18 -0.29
C ALA A 6 -39.37 -13.81 -0.70
N GLY A 7 -39.98 -12.62 -0.63
CA GLY A 7 -40.87 -12.06 0.37
C GLY A 7 -40.06 -11.24 1.39
N GLY A 8 -40.04 -9.90 1.28
CA GLY A 8 -39.47 -9.02 2.32
C GLY A 8 -39.08 -7.61 1.88
N GLY A 9 -40.08 -6.75 1.65
CA GLY A 9 -39.88 -5.29 1.69
C GLY A 9 -39.98 -4.79 3.12
N SER A 10 -39.21 -3.76 3.47
CA SER A 10 -39.43 -2.99 4.70
C SER A 10 -39.34 -1.49 4.43
N SER A 11 -40.39 -0.83 4.88
CA SER A 11 -40.86 0.52 4.67
C SER A 11 -40.05 1.60 5.37
N SER A 12 -40.07 2.78 4.73
CA SER A 12 -39.90 4.10 5.32
C SER A 12 -40.82 4.33 6.53
N GLY A 13 -40.26 4.90 7.61
CA GLY A 13 -41.00 5.46 8.73
C GLY A 13 -40.32 6.73 9.26
N THR A 14 -40.90 7.87 8.93
CA THR A 14 -40.61 9.23 9.44
C THR A 14 -41.28 9.48 10.79
N SER A 15 -40.59 10.13 11.73
CA SER A 15 -41.12 11.12 12.71
C SER A 15 -39.98 11.56 13.63
N SER A 16 -39.46 12.77 13.46
CA SER A 16 -39.84 14.00 14.17
C SER A 16 -39.54 13.96 15.68
N GLY A 17 -38.34 14.42 16.02
CA GLY A 17 -37.96 14.84 17.38
C GLY A 17 -37.38 16.25 17.31
N THR A 18 -38.24 17.25 17.44
CA THR A 18 -37.88 18.63 17.78
C THR A 18 -37.41 18.68 19.23
N SER A 19 -36.17 19.09 19.46
CA SER A 19 -35.73 19.78 20.68
C SER A 19 -34.75 20.88 20.25
N SER A 20 -35.25 22.12 20.21
CA SER A 20 -35.19 23.07 21.32
C SER A 20 -33.82 23.72 21.46
N GLY A 21 -33.76 24.99 21.07
CA GLY A 21 -32.89 25.98 21.70
C GLY A 21 -31.46 26.05 21.21
N ALA A 22 -31.24 26.42 19.94
CA ALA A 22 -30.02 27.15 19.59
C ALA A 22 -30.16 28.59 20.12
N SER A 23 -30.06 28.72 21.45
CA SER A 23 -29.83 30.00 22.10
C SER A 23 -28.52 30.54 21.54
N GLY A 24 -28.60 31.64 20.79
CA GLY A 24 -27.46 32.42 20.38
C GLY A 24 -26.73 32.92 21.63
N SER A 25 -25.76 32.15 22.09
CA SER A 25 -24.81 32.60 23.09
C SER A 25 -23.57 33.05 22.33
N THR A 26 -23.45 34.35 22.12
CA THR A 26 -22.15 35.00 21.98
C THR A 26 -21.46 34.89 23.33
N THR A 27 -21.06 33.69 23.71
CA THR A 27 -20.19 33.46 24.86
C THR A 27 -18.79 33.41 24.30
N THR A 28 -17.93 34.25 24.83
CA THR A 28 -16.48 34.14 24.67
C THR A 28 -16.08 32.76 25.16
N THR A 29 -16.05 31.78 24.25
CA THR A 29 -15.59 30.43 24.53
C THR A 29 -14.19 30.53 25.13
N PRO A 30 -13.96 29.94 26.32
CA PRO A 30 -12.66 30.04 26.97
C PRO A 30 -11.59 29.52 26.00
N PRO A 31 -10.39 30.13 25.97
CA PRO A 31 -9.36 29.81 24.98
C PRO A 31 -8.99 28.30 24.97
N ALA A 32 -9.12 27.63 26.12
CA ALA A 32 -8.88 26.19 26.23
C ALA A 32 -9.89 25.32 25.44
N THR A 33 -11.16 25.72 25.34
CA THR A 33 -12.17 24.96 24.56
C THR A 33 -11.96 25.16 23.07
N LEU A 34 -11.61 26.39 22.65
CA LEU A 34 -11.25 26.69 21.26
C LEU A 34 -10.04 25.88 20.79
N LEU A 35 -8.98 25.79 21.61
CA LEU A 35 -7.81 24.98 21.28
C LEU A 35 -8.17 23.49 21.13
N ARG A 36 -9.06 22.97 21.98
CA ARG A 36 -9.53 21.59 21.89
C ARG A 36 -10.35 21.35 20.62
N GLU A 37 -11.22 22.29 20.27
CA GLU A 37 -12.04 22.23 19.05
C GLU A 37 -11.18 22.30 17.78
N VAL A 38 -10.21 23.21 17.74
CA VAL A 38 -9.25 23.34 16.63
C VAL A 38 -8.42 22.07 16.49
N HIS A 39 -7.92 21.50 17.60
CA HIS A 39 -7.20 20.24 17.58
C HIS A 39 -8.06 19.08 17.06
N GLY A 40 -9.32 18.98 17.51
CA GLY A 40 -10.27 17.97 17.02
C GLY A 40 -10.60 18.13 15.53
N ALA A 41 -10.78 19.37 15.07
CA ALA A 41 -10.98 19.67 13.66
C ALA A 41 -9.75 19.29 12.82
N LEU A 42 -8.55 19.61 13.30
CA LEU A 42 -7.30 19.26 12.61
C LEU A 42 -7.09 17.74 12.54
N GLN A 43 -7.39 16.99 13.61
CA GLN A 43 -7.38 15.53 13.58
C GLN A 43 -8.38 14.99 12.55
N GLY A 44 -9.59 15.54 12.48
CA GLY A 44 -10.58 15.16 11.47
C GLY A 44 -10.09 15.40 10.04
N VAL A 45 -9.42 16.54 9.78
CA VAL A 45 -8.81 16.83 8.49
C VAL A 45 -7.72 15.82 8.14
N VAL A 46 -6.84 15.49 9.10
CA VAL A 46 -5.76 14.50 8.92
C VAL A 46 -6.34 13.12 8.60
N ASP A 47 -7.37 12.67 9.30
CA ASP A 47 -7.98 11.34 9.07
C ASP A 47 -8.64 11.27 7.68
N VAL A 48 -9.31 12.34 7.24
CA VAL A 48 -9.87 12.42 5.88
C VAL A 48 -8.77 12.47 4.82
N ALA A 49 -7.72 13.28 5.03
CA ALA A 49 -6.61 13.41 4.09
C ALA A 49 -5.84 12.10 3.93
N THR A 50 -5.47 11.47 5.04
CA THR A 50 -4.77 10.17 5.03
C THR A 50 -5.65 9.05 4.46
N GLY A 51 -6.96 9.05 4.74
CA GLY A 51 -7.90 8.12 4.13
C GLY A 51 -8.02 8.29 2.61
N ARG A 52 -8.06 9.54 2.12
CA ARG A 52 -8.06 9.82 0.66
C ARG A 52 -6.74 9.45 0.00
N TRP A 53 -5.61 9.72 0.65
CA TRP A 53 -4.30 9.34 0.15
C TRP A 53 -4.17 7.82 0.03
N ALA A 54 -4.59 7.08 1.06
CA ALA A 54 -4.62 5.63 1.06
C ALA A 54 -5.48 5.09 -0.11
N LYS A 55 -6.67 5.66 -0.33
CA LYS A 55 -7.52 5.29 -1.48
C LYS A 55 -6.85 5.56 -2.82
N LEU A 56 -6.19 6.71 -2.99
CA LEU A 56 -5.46 7.04 -4.22
C LEU A 56 -4.32 6.04 -4.49
N MET A 57 -3.57 5.70 -3.44
CA MET A 57 -2.48 4.73 -3.50
C MET A 57 -2.99 3.34 -3.86
N ALA A 58 -4.07 2.89 -3.24
CA ALA A 58 -4.72 1.62 -3.55
C ALA A 58 -5.27 1.57 -4.98
N ALA A 59 -5.95 2.62 -5.45
CA ALA A 59 -6.49 2.68 -6.80
C ALA A 59 -5.40 2.65 -7.90
N ARG A 60 -4.15 2.98 -7.54
CA ARG A 60 -2.99 2.98 -8.45
C ARG A 60 -2.00 1.87 -8.14
N SER A 61 -2.35 0.88 -7.33
CA SER A 61 -1.44 -0.19 -6.90
C SER A 61 -0.77 -0.91 -8.07
N ASP A 62 -1.52 -1.16 -9.14
CA ASP A 62 -1.06 -1.92 -10.31
C ASP A 62 -0.05 -1.14 -11.15
N VAL A 63 -0.19 0.18 -11.18
CA VAL A 63 0.80 1.06 -11.80
C VAL A 63 2.03 1.13 -10.92
N HIS A 64 1.82 1.34 -9.61
CA HIS A 64 2.87 1.45 -8.60
C HIS A 64 3.76 0.22 -8.50
N SER A 65 3.19 -0.98 -8.66
CA SER A 65 3.94 -2.24 -8.60
C SER A 65 4.93 -2.40 -9.76
N ARG A 66 4.69 -1.77 -10.91
CA ARG A 66 5.49 -1.92 -12.13
C ARG A 66 6.57 -0.84 -12.33
N LEU A 67 6.64 0.17 -11.46
CA LEU A 67 7.67 1.21 -11.56
C LEU A 67 9.08 0.64 -11.41
N LYS A 68 10.08 1.43 -11.80
CA LYS A 68 11.48 1.12 -11.44
C LYS A 68 11.70 1.40 -9.95
N VAL A 69 12.66 0.70 -9.36
CA VAL A 69 12.93 0.76 -7.91
C VAL A 69 13.20 2.19 -7.42
N TYR A 70 13.90 3.02 -8.22
CA TYR A 70 14.18 4.41 -7.83
C TYR A 70 12.93 5.30 -7.80
N GLU A 71 11.99 5.09 -8.74
CA GLU A 71 10.74 5.84 -8.81
C GLU A 71 9.80 5.42 -7.68
N PHE A 72 9.78 4.11 -7.39
CA PHE A 72 9.04 3.56 -6.27
C PHE A 72 9.57 4.08 -4.92
N ARG A 73 10.90 4.15 -4.75
CA ARG A 73 11.56 4.77 -3.58
C ARG A 73 11.20 6.24 -3.42
N ALA A 74 11.17 7.00 -4.51
CA ALA A 74 10.79 8.41 -4.48
C ALA A 74 9.31 8.60 -4.08
N LEU A 75 8.42 7.76 -4.61
CA LEU A 75 7.00 7.74 -4.23
C LEU A 75 6.81 7.42 -2.74
N LEU A 76 7.51 6.39 -2.24
CA LEU A 76 7.49 6.04 -0.82
C LEU A 76 8.00 7.18 0.05
N GLY A 77 9.10 7.83 -0.33
CA GLY A 77 9.63 8.98 0.39
C GLY A 77 8.63 10.14 0.49
N ALA A 78 7.90 10.43 -0.60
CA ALA A 78 6.83 11.42 -0.57
C ALA A 78 5.67 11.02 0.36
N CYS A 79 5.32 9.73 0.39
CA CYS A 79 4.27 9.22 1.28
C CYS A 79 4.69 9.24 2.76
N GLU A 80 5.94 8.93 3.06
CA GLU A 80 6.53 9.00 4.41
C GLU A 80 6.59 10.46 4.89
N ALA A 81 7.01 11.39 4.02
CA ALA A 81 6.98 12.82 4.32
C ALA A 81 5.56 13.31 4.63
N PHE A 82 4.57 12.90 3.81
CA PHE A 82 3.16 13.19 4.08
C PHE A 82 2.68 12.58 5.40
N ALA A 83 3.09 11.34 5.72
CA ALA A 83 2.76 10.69 6.98
C ALA A 83 3.32 11.45 8.19
N GLY A 84 4.48 12.11 8.06
CA GLY A 84 5.11 12.92 9.11
C GLY A 84 4.50 14.30 9.31
N LEU A 85 3.73 14.84 8.36
CA LEU A 85 3.14 16.18 8.47
C LEU A 85 2.26 16.37 9.73
N PRO A 86 1.34 15.44 10.09
CA PRO A 86 0.51 15.61 11.28
C PRO A 86 1.30 15.77 12.58
N GLU A 87 2.44 15.07 12.71
CA GLU A 87 3.27 15.12 13.92
C GLU A 87 3.88 16.52 14.13
N GLN A 88 4.18 17.24 13.05
CA GLN A 88 4.68 18.63 13.10
C GLN A 88 3.64 19.60 13.68
N PHE A 89 2.36 19.27 13.58
CA PHE A 89 1.25 20.05 14.15
C PHE A 89 0.75 19.47 15.48
N GLY A 90 1.45 18.49 16.06
CA GLY A 90 1.07 17.85 17.32
C GLY A 90 -0.15 16.94 17.22
N VAL A 91 -0.47 16.45 16.01
CA VAL A 91 -1.64 15.61 15.71
C VAL A 91 -1.19 14.20 15.36
N ARG A 92 -2.01 13.20 15.70
CA ARG A 92 -1.67 11.80 15.45
C ARG A 92 -1.74 11.47 13.95
N GLN A 93 -0.79 10.68 13.47
CA GLN A 93 -0.84 10.10 12.12
C GLN A 93 -2.11 9.25 11.94
N GLY A 94 -2.74 9.36 10.76
CA GLY A 94 -3.92 8.56 10.41
C GLY A 94 -3.58 7.08 10.22
N ALA A 95 -4.43 6.18 10.71
CA ALA A 95 -4.17 4.74 10.75
C ALA A 95 -4.20 4.06 9.36
N ALA A 96 -4.87 4.66 8.38
CA ALA A 96 -5.11 4.04 7.08
C ALA A 96 -3.88 4.01 6.15
N LEU A 97 -2.95 4.96 6.30
CA LEU A 97 -1.86 5.14 5.34
C LEU A 97 -0.81 4.02 5.41
N ARG A 98 -0.39 3.68 6.62
CA ARG A 98 0.68 2.68 6.87
C ARG A 98 0.38 1.29 6.29
N PRO A 99 -0.79 0.67 6.50
CA PRO A 99 -1.10 -0.62 5.89
C PRO A 99 -1.16 -0.55 4.36
N THR A 100 -1.61 0.57 3.79
CA THR A 100 -1.61 0.76 2.34
C THR A 100 -0.19 0.82 1.76
N LEU A 101 0.74 1.52 2.42
CA LEU A 101 2.14 1.56 1.99
C LEU A 101 2.78 0.18 2.06
N GLN A 102 2.51 -0.59 3.10
CA GLN A 102 2.99 -1.98 3.20
C GLN A 102 2.44 -2.87 2.07
N ALA A 103 1.15 -2.72 1.73
CA ALA A 103 0.55 -3.44 0.62
C ALA A 103 1.20 -3.06 -0.73
N LEU A 104 1.50 -1.77 -0.95
CA LEU A 104 2.22 -1.31 -2.14
C LEU A 104 3.63 -1.90 -2.23
N CYS A 105 4.39 -1.93 -1.12
CA CYS A 105 5.72 -2.54 -1.09
C CYS A 105 5.68 -4.01 -1.47
N ARG A 106 4.73 -4.77 -0.91
CA ARG A 106 4.54 -6.18 -1.26
C ARG A 106 4.19 -6.37 -2.73
N ALA A 107 3.25 -5.58 -3.25
CA ALA A 107 2.85 -5.65 -4.66
C ALA A 107 4.01 -5.34 -5.61
N HIS A 108 4.86 -4.36 -5.27
CA HIS A 108 6.05 -4.04 -6.04
C HIS A 108 7.06 -5.20 -6.02
N LEU A 109 7.36 -5.75 -4.84
CA LEU A 109 8.27 -6.88 -4.71
C LEU A 109 7.78 -8.09 -5.51
N GLU A 110 6.50 -8.43 -5.41
CA GLU A 110 5.89 -9.52 -6.16
C GLU A 110 6.03 -9.31 -7.68
N SER A 111 5.73 -8.10 -8.17
CA SER A 111 5.87 -7.78 -9.59
C SER A 111 7.33 -7.85 -10.05
N THR A 112 8.28 -7.40 -9.23
CA THR A 112 9.71 -7.48 -9.56
C THR A 112 10.21 -8.92 -9.58
N HIS A 113 9.80 -9.72 -8.60
CA HIS A 113 10.14 -11.14 -8.49
C HIS A 113 9.59 -11.92 -9.68
N ALA A 114 8.31 -11.74 -10.01
CA ALA A 114 7.69 -12.37 -11.17
C ALA A 114 8.41 -12.03 -12.47
N ARG A 115 8.83 -10.77 -12.66
CA ARG A 115 9.61 -10.36 -13.84
C ARG A 115 10.99 -11.03 -13.89
N CYS A 116 11.72 -11.05 -12.78
CA CYS A 116 13.04 -11.70 -12.72
C CYS A 116 12.94 -13.21 -12.96
N ALA A 117 11.94 -13.87 -12.37
CA ALA A 117 11.70 -15.31 -12.56
C ALA A 117 11.39 -15.63 -14.03
N MET A 118 10.51 -14.84 -14.66
CA MET A 118 10.20 -14.97 -16.10
C MET A 118 11.45 -14.78 -16.97
N GLN A 119 12.30 -13.80 -16.64
CA GLN A 119 13.54 -13.57 -17.37
C GLN A 119 14.51 -14.75 -17.24
N LEU A 120 14.69 -15.28 -16.02
CA LEU A 120 15.53 -16.45 -15.77
C LEU A 120 15.01 -17.68 -16.49
N GLN A 121 13.71 -17.92 -16.45
CA GLN A 121 13.08 -19.02 -17.17
C GLN A 121 13.34 -18.90 -18.69
N HIS A 122 13.14 -17.72 -19.26
CA HIS A 122 13.41 -17.49 -20.68
C HIS A 122 14.89 -17.71 -21.02
N LEU A 123 15.82 -17.30 -20.16
CA LEU A 123 17.24 -17.56 -20.36
C LEU A 123 17.56 -19.05 -20.33
N LEU A 124 16.97 -19.80 -19.39
CA LEU A 124 17.10 -21.26 -19.32
C LEU A 124 16.52 -21.96 -20.55
N GLU A 125 15.37 -21.51 -21.05
CA GLU A 125 14.74 -22.06 -22.26
C GLU A 125 15.57 -21.77 -23.53
N ALA A 126 16.24 -20.61 -23.58
CA ALA A 126 17.13 -20.23 -24.67
C ALA A 126 18.51 -20.89 -24.59
N GLU A 127 18.86 -21.51 -23.46
CA GLU A 127 20.18 -22.08 -23.22
C GLU A 127 20.36 -23.38 -24.02
N GLN A 128 21.33 -23.39 -24.93
CA GLN A 128 21.80 -24.62 -25.55
C GLN A 128 22.86 -25.25 -24.65
N TRP A 129 22.53 -26.39 -24.05
CA TRP A 129 23.44 -27.20 -23.25
C TRP A 129 24.49 -27.84 -24.15
N VAL A 130 25.56 -27.11 -24.43
CA VAL A 130 26.74 -27.63 -25.13
C VAL A 130 27.65 -28.26 -24.08
N PRO A 131 28.21 -29.46 -24.32
CA PRO A 131 29.23 -30.02 -23.43
C PRO A 131 30.37 -29.00 -23.26
N ALA A 132 30.75 -28.74 -22.01
CA ALA A 132 31.89 -27.86 -21.74
C ALA A 132 33.13 -28.43 -22.41
N GLU A 133 33.74 -27.69 -23.33
CA GLU A 133 35.02 -28.08 -23.94
C GLU A 133 36.10 -28.02 -22.84
N ALA A 134 36.45 -29.18 -22.32
CA ALA A 134 37.57 -29.31 -21.40
C ALA A 134 38.87 -29.20 -22.20
N PRO A 135 39.77 -28.25 -21.86
CA PRO A 135 41.09 -28.19 -22.45
C PRO A 135 41.84 -29.51 -22.26
N ALA A 136 42.52 -29.97 -23.32
CA ALA A 136 43.28 -31.23 -23.32
C ALA A 136 44.32 -31.33 -22.20
N SER A 137 44.78 -30.18 -21.67
CA SER A 137 45.69 -30.11 -20.51
C SER A 137 45.13 -30.77 -19.26
N PHE A 138 43.81 -30.72 -19.05
CA PHE A 138 43.18 -31.38 -17.90
C PHE A 138 43.12 -32.89 -18.09
N GLN A 139 42.87 -33.37 -19.31
CA GLN A 139 43.00 -34.79 -19.66
C GLN A 139 44.41 -35.30 -19.33
N THR A 140 45.45 -34.57 -19.73
CA THR A 140 46.85 -34.97 -19.49
C THR A 140 47.20 -35.09 -18.00
N ILE A 141 46.55 -34.28 -17.15
CA ILE A 141 46.73 -34.36 -15.69
C ILE A 141 46.08 -35.63 -15.14
N ILE A 142 44.87 -35.96 -15.62
CA ILE A 142 44.15 -37.17 -15.20
C ILE A 142 44.91 -38.42 -15.65
N ASP A 143 45.35 -38.47 -16.91
CA ASP A 143 46.11 -39.60 -17.45
C ASP A 143 47.39 -39.86 -16.63
N ARG A 144 48.10 -38.79 -16.23
CA ARG A 144 49.26 -38.89 -15.33
C ARG A 144 48.94 -39.34 -13.91
N MET A 145 47.70 -39.17 -13.46
CA MET A 145 47.25 -39.65 -12.15
C MET A 145 46.77 -41.10 -12.20
N GLU A 146 46.24 -41.57 -13.33
CA GLU A 146 45.84 -42.97 -13.53
C GLU A 146 47.03 -43.92 -13.80
N GLU A 147 48.15 -43.42 -14.35
CA GLU A 147 49.37 -44.22 -14.59
C GLU A 147 50.21 -44.52 -13.32
N ARG A 148 49.73 -44.14 -12.12
CA ARG A 148 50.37 -44.45 -10.82
C ARG A 148 49.69 -45.60 -10.11
#